data_AF-A0A3B0A2J3-F1
#
_entry.id   AF-A0A3B0A2J3-F1
#
_cell.length_a   1.000
_cell.length_b   1.000
_cell.length_c   1.000
_cell.angle_alpha   90.00
_cell.angle_beta   90.00
_cell.angle_gamma   90.00
#
_symmetry.space_group_name_H-M   'P 1'
#
loop_
_entity.id
_entity.type
_entity.pdbx_description
1 polymer ?
#
loop_
_entity_poly.entity_id
_entity_poly.type
_entity_poly.pdbx_seq_one_letter_code
_entity_poly.pdbx_strand_id
1 'polypeptide(L)'
;MLLDPDAENDVAYELCQLLGRAILPYHRTGETGRDVAGGHATAFFYRDGGRDWLLTADAVTGGAGELGLRPSVTEPAGAAPEALPVDGWVRRPDLGVAILSAAELERRAGEGGWAWRTQPVVEVIAADAAVVARVGAEPGSAFVLALGVREEGARPLEVAIERVVRVDDVVRITAEIPAGYLGAPVFGVEASADGGVALHCLGLVLPGGSDGHPVATFDRIRAALPGASDA
;
A
#
# COMPACT_ATOMS: atom_id res chain seq x y z
N MET A 1 -9.64 6.66 17.41
CA MET A 1 -11.11 6.72 17.46
C MET A 1 -11.65 5.40 16.96
N LEU A 2 -12.68 4.85 17.61
CA LEU A 2 -13.41 3.68 17.09
C LEU A 2 -14.68 4.15 16.38
N LEU A 3 -14.95 3.57 15.22
CA LEU A 3 -16.20 3.74 14.51
C LEU A 3 -17.18 2.63 14.90
N ASP A 4 -18.47 2.89 14.75
CA ASP A 4 -19.46 1.82 14.76
C ASP A 4 -19.38 0.98 13.47
N PRO A 5 -19.90 -0.26 13.47
CA PRO A 5 -19.75 -1.17 12.33
C PRO A 5 -20.34 -0.66 11.01
N ASP A 6 -21.41 0.14 11.05
CA ASP A 6 -22.04 0.66 9.83
C ASP A 6 -21.13 1.72 9.21
N ALA A 7 -20.59 2.62 10.03
CA ALA A 7 -19.59 3.59 9.59
C ALA A 7 -18.29 2.93 9.11
N GLU A 8 -17.84 1.83 9.73
CA GLU A 8 -16.68 1.07 9.24
C GLU A 8 -16.95 0.48 7.83
N ASN A 9 -18.14 -0.07 7.59
CA ASN A 9 -18.51 -0.62 6.28
C ASN A 9 -18.59 0.47 5.20
N ASP A 10 -19.18 1.62 5.51
CA ASP A 10 -19.27 2.75 4.58
C ASP A 10 -17.87 3.25 4.17
N VAL A 11 -16.97 3.41 5.15
CA VAL A 11 -15.58 3.79 4.89
C VAL A 11 -14.86 2.75 4.02
N ALA A 12 -15.03 1.46 4.32
CA ALA A 12 -14.41 0.38 3.55
C ALA A 12 -14.88 0.37 2.09
N TYR A 13 -16.18 0.61 1.86
CA TYR A 13 -16.75 0.72 0.53
C TYR A 13 -16.18 1.91 -0.25
N GLU A 14 -16.14 3.10 0.37
CA GLU A 14 -15.61 4.31 -0.27
C GLU A 14 -14.11 4.20 -0.57
N LEU A 15 -13.31 3.60 0.31
CA LEU A 15 -11.88 3.33 0.06
C LEU A 15 -11.68 2.46 -1.19
N CYS A 16 -12.49 1.43 -1.38
CA CYS A 16 -12.44 0.61 -2.60
C CYS A 16 -12.71 1.44 -3.86
N GLN A 17 -13.67 2.35 -3.83
CA GLN A 17 -14.05 3.16 -4.99
C GLN A 17 -13.02 4.25 -5.32
N LEU A 18 -12.46 4.88 -4.30
CA LEU A 18 -11.55 6.02 -4.46
C LEU A 18 -10.10 5.60 -4.68
N LEU A 19 -9.67 4.52 -4.04
CA LEU A 19 -8.26 4.09 -4.00
C LEU A 19 -8.06 2.65 -4.50
N GLY A 20 -9.11 1.97 -4.98
CA GLY A 20 -8.97 0.64 -5.55
C GLY A 20 -8.02 0.59 -6.76
N ARG A 21 -7.89 1.70 -7.50
CA ARG A 21 -6.90 1.87 -8.59
C ARG A 21 -5.54 2.43 -8.14
N ALA A 22 -5.35 2.67 -6.84
CA ALA A 22 -4.06 3.01 -6.27
C ALA A 22 -3.17 1.78 -6.12
N ILE A 23 -3.75 0.59 -6.00
CA ILE A 23 -3.03 -0.59 -5.53
C ILE A 23 -2.89 -1.65 -6.63
N LEU A 24 -1.83 -2.45 -6.54
CA LEU A 24 -1.50 -3.53 -7.46
C LEU A 24 -1.10 -4.79 -6.67
N PRO A 25 -1.51 -5.99 -7.11
CA PRO A 25 -0.92 -7.21 -6.58
C PRO A 25 0.54 -7.26 -7.01
N TYR A 26 1.43 -7.44 -6.04
CA TYR A 26 2.84 -7.73 -6.27
C TYR A 26 3.11 -9.20 -5.95
N HIS A 27 4.03 -9.80 -6.69
CA HIS A 27 4.62 -11.07 -6.28
C HIS A 27 6.11 -11.12 -6.60
N ARG A 28 6.87 -11.70 -5.67
CA ARG A 28 8.29 -11.97 -5.86
C ARG A 28 8.49 -13.23 -6.68
N THR A 29 9.27 -13.13 -7.74
CA THR A 29 9.72 -14.26 -8.55
C THR A 29 11.11 -14.69 -8.10
N GLY A 30 11.34 -16.01 -8.02
CA GLY A 30 12.64 -16.58 -7.69
C GLY A 30 13.57 -16.57 -8.90
N GLU A 31 14.83 -16.98 -8.70
CA GLU A 31 15.86 -17.05 -9.76
C GLU A 31 15.45 -17.93 -10.96
N THR A 32 14.49 -18.85 -10.76
CA THR A 32 13.96 -19.74 -11.79
C THR A 32 12.71 -19.20 -12.50
N GLY A 33 12.30 -17.96 -12.21
CA GLY A 33 11.05 -17.36 -12.70
C GLY A 33 9.79 -17.97 -12.08
N ARG A 34 9.92 -18.78 -11.02
CA ARG A 34 8.78 -19.35 -10.28
C ARG A 34 8.45 -18.51 -9.06
N ASP A 35 7.18 -18.53 -8.67
CA ASP A 35 6.70 -17.89 -7.45
C ASP A 35 7.46 -18.39 -6.21
N VAL A 36 7.92 -17.44 -5.40
CA VAL A 36 8.50 -17.75 -4.10
C VAL A 36 7.36 -17.85 -3.08
N ALA A 37 7.34 -18.92 -2.29
CA ALA A 37 6.38 -19.06 -1.19
C ALA A 37 6.44 -17.82 -0.26
N GLY A 38 5.28 -17.27 0.08
CA GLY A 38 5.18 -16.02 0.85
C GLY A 38 5.63 -14.77 0.09
N GLY A 39 5.81 -14.84 -1.23
CA GLY A 39 6.19 -13.73 -2.09
C GLY A 39 5.04 -12.82 -2.51
N HIS A 40 3.78 -13.16 -2.22
CA HIS A 40 2.62 -12.35 -2.56
C HIS A 40 2.47 -11.16 -1.61
N ALA A 41 2.31 -9.98 -2.19
CA ALA A 41 2.17 -8.72 -1.47
C ALA A 41 1.25 -7.76 -2.22
N THR A 42 1.05 -6.58 -1.64
CA THR A 42 0.39 -5.45 -2.27
C THR A 42 1.43 -4.33 -2.45
N ALA A 43 1.40 -3.68 -3.60
CA ALA A 43 2.08 -2.43 -3.86
C ALA A 43 1.05 -1.33 -4.11
N PHE A 44 1.38 -0.07 -3.84
CA PHE A 44 0.46 1.03 -4.11
C PHE A 44 1.15 2.31 -4.58
N PHE A 45 0.45 3.08 -5.39
CA PHE A 45 0.90 4.37 -5.90
C PHE A 45 0.71 5.46 -4.85
N TYR A 46 1.75 6.28 -4.69
CA TYR A 46 1.76 7.51 -3.92
C TYR A 46 2.27 8.65 -4.78
N ARG A 47 1.59 9.80 -4.74
CA ARG A 47 1.99 11.01 -5.46
C ARG A 47 2.51 12.06 -4.49
N ASP A 48 3.75 12.50 -4.71
CA ASP A 48 4.42 13.55 -3.94
C ASP A 48 5.08 14.56 -4.88
N GLY A 49 4.81 15.85 -4.69
CA GLY A 49 5.43 16.90 -5.51
C GLY A 49 5.24 16.74 -7.02
N GLY A 50 4.15 16.10 -7.46
CA GLY A 50 3.86 15.81 -8.87
C GLY A 50 4.59 14.59 -9.45
N ARG A 51 5.29 13.81 -8.62
CA ARG A 51 5.93 12.54 -9.00
C ARG A 51 5.19 11.36 -8.40
N ASP A 52 5.07 10.30 -9.18
CA ASP A 52 4.47 9.05 -8.74
C ASP A 52 5.54 8.06 -8.30
N TRP A 53 5.27 7.44 -7.15
CA TRP A 53 6.06 6.41 -6.52
C TRP A 53 5.20 5.19 -6.33
N LEU A 54 5.81 4.02 -6.46
CA LEU A 54 5.20 2.76 -6.05
C LEU A 54 5.86 2.31 -4.75
N LEU A 55 5.05 1.95 -3.76
CA LEU A 55 5.48 1.59 -2.42
C LEU A 55 5.06 0.15 -2.09
N THR A 56 5.92 -0.60 -1.40
CA THR A 56 5.59 -1.91 -0.82
C THR A 56 6.52 -2.24 0.35
N ALA A 57 6.36 -3.41 0.96
CA ALA A 57 7.24 -3.88 2.04
C ALA A 57 8.60 -4.36 1.50
N ASP A 58 9.69 -3.95 2.15
CA ASP A 58 11.06 -4.36 1.80
C ASP A 58 11.26 -5.88 1.81
N ALA A 59 10.59 -6.57 2.73
CA ALA A 59 10.73 -8.01 2.92
C ALA A 59 10.36 -8.84 1.66
N VAL A 60 9.56 -8.26 0.75
CA VAL A 60 9.10 -8.94 -0.47
C VAL A 60 9.89 -8.53 -1.72
N THR A 61 10.81 -7.56 -1.64
CA THR A 61 11.53 -7.01 -2.81
C THR A 61 13.00 -7.44 -2.92
N GLY A 62 13.41 -8.49 -2.21
CA GLY A 62 14.77 -9.04 -2.24
C GLY A 62 15.22 -9.74 -3.55
N GLY A 63 14.52 -9.53 -4.67
CA GLY A 63 14.78 -10.18 -5.96
C GLY A 63 13.93 -9.58 -7.09
N ALA A 64 13.84 -10.29 -8.21
CA ALA A 64 12.90 -9.93 -9.27
C ALA A 64 11.45 -10.05 -8.77
N GLY A 65 10.54 -9.26 -9.34
CA GLY A 65 9.13 -9.36 -9.03
C GLY A 65 8.28 -8.87 -10.19
N GLU A 66 6.98 -9.03 -10.05
CA GLU A 66 6.03 -8.58 -11.05
C GLU A 66 4.83 -7.91 -10.39
N LEU A 67 4.26 -6.94 -11.09
CA LEU A 67 3.00 -6.30 -10.76
C LEU A 67 1.91 -6.89 -11.64
N GLY A 68 0.88 -7.48 -11.05
CA GLY A 68 -0.29 -7.88 -11.81
C GLY A 68 -1.08 -6.65 -12.25
N LEU A 69 -1.43 -6.57 -13.53
CA LEU A 69 -2.16 -5.47 -14.12
C LEU A 69 -3.63 -5.85 -14.33
N ARG A 70 -4.51 -5.21 -13.58
CA ARG A 70 -5.95 -5.37 -13.76
C ARG A 70 -6.44 -4.47 -14.88
N PRO A 71 -7.46 -4.86 -15.66
CA PRO A 71 -8.00 -4.00 -16.72
C PRO A 71 -8.47 -2.62 -16.22
N SER A 72 -8.85 -2.50 -14.94
CA SER A 72 -9.28 -1.25 -14.33
C SER A 72 -8.16 -0.23 -14.11
N VAL A 73 -6.89 -0.64 -14.11
CA VAL A 73 -5.73 0.26 -13.86
C VAL A 73 -5.00 0.66 -15.14
N THR A 74 -5.52 0.29 -16.31
CA THR A 74 -4.90 0.51 -17.63
C THR A 74 -5.90 1.10 -18.61
N GLU A 75 -5.43 1.89 -19.57
CA GLU A 75 -6.24 2.46 -20.66
C GLU A 75 -5.50 2.29 -22.00
N PRO A 76 -6.10 1.67 -23.02
CA PRO A 76 -7.40 0.99 -23.00
C PRO A 76 -7.43 -0.23 -22.07
N ALA A 77 -8.60 -0.56 -21.53
CA ALA A 77 -8.77 -1.73 -20.69
C ALA A 77 -8.37 -3.02 -21.45
N GLY A 78 -7.48 -3.81 -20.87
CA GLY A 78 -7.00 -5.08 -21.48
C GLY A 78 -5.92 -4.91 -22.55
N ALA A 79 -5.43 -3.69 -22.80
CA ALA A 79 -4.31 -3.47 -23.73
C ALA A 79 -2.94 -3.82 -23.12
N ALA A 80 -2.84 -3.80 -21.79
CA ALA A 80 -1.63 -4.13 -21.06
C ALA A 80 -1.45 -5.65 -20.90
N PRO A 81 -0.21 -6.14 -20.70
CA PRO A 81 0.01 -7.53 -20.29
C PRO A 81 -0.62 -7.82 -18.93
N GLU A 82 -0.86 -9.10 -18.61
CA GLU A 82 -1.44 -9.50 -17.31
C GLU A 82 -0.51 -9.17 -16.12
N ALA A 83 0.80 -9.17 -16.36
CA ALA A 83 1.82 -8.84 -15.38
C ALA A 83 2.92 -7.98 -16.00
N LEU A 84 3.48 -7.08 -15.20
CA LEU A 84 4.60 -6.23 -15.58
C LEU A 84 5.80 -6.55 -14.68
N PRO A 85 6.91 -7.05 -15.24
CA PRO A 85 8.14 -7.25 -14.50
C PRO A 85 8.63 -5.93 -13.90
N VAL A 86 9.04 -5.96 -12.64
CA VAL A 86 9.60 -4.82 -11.93
C VAL A 86 10.88 -5.19 -11.21
N ASP A 87 11.81 -4.26 -11.27
CA ASP A 87 13.13 -4.30 -10.68
C ASP A 87 13.50 -2.90 -10.14
N GLY A 88 14.70 -2.74 -9.60
CA GLY A 88 15.20 -1.42 -9.23
C GLY A 88 14.56 -0.79 -7.98
N TRP A 89 13.90 -1.58 -7.14
CA TRP A 89 13.39 -1.11 -5.84
C TRP A 89 14.52 -0.51 -4.99
N VAL A 90 14.36 0.75 -4.60
CA VAL A 90 15.17 1.38 -3.55
C VAL A 90 14.68 0.84 -2.22
N ARG A 91 15.45 -0.11 -1.68
CA ARG A 91 15.18 -0.79 -0.42
C ARG A 91 15.60 0.08 0.76
N ARG A 92 14.71 0.22 1.75
CA ARG A 92 14.94 0.91 3.03
C ARG A 92 14.66 -0.05 4.19
N PRO A 93 15.59 -0.99 4.49
CA PRO A 93 15.40 -1.98 5.54
C PRO A 93 15.23 -1.35 6.93
N ASP A 94 15.79 -0.16 7.13
CA ASP A 94 15.62 0.65 8.35
C ASP A 94 14.15 1.05 8.60
N LEU A 95 13.36 1.18 7.53
CA LEU A 95 11.93 1.48 7.59
C LEU A 95 11.05 0.27 7.26
N GLY A 96 11.63 -0.81 6.72
CA GLY A 96 10.90 -1.97 6.20
C GLY A 96 10.19 -1.70 4.86
N VAL A 97 10.57 -0.64 4.13
CA VAL A 97 9.87 -0.20 2.91
C VAL A 97 10.74 -0.32 1.67
N ALA A 98 10.13 -0.62 0.54
CA ALA A 98 10.74 -0.53 -0.77
C ALA A 98 10.00 0.49 -1.63
N ILE A 99 10.77 1.33 -2.33
CA ILE A 99 10.29 2.48 -3.11
C ILE A 99 10.74 2.31 -4.55
N LEU A 100 9.83 2.43 -5.51
CA LEU A 100 10.12 2.41 -6.93
C LEU A 100 9.58 3.69 -7.58
N SER A 101 10.35 4.33 -8.45
CA SER A 101 9.84 5.43 -9.25
C SER A 101 8.85 4.91 -10.29
N ALA A 102 7.68 5.53 -10.40
CA ALA A 102 6.70 5.15 -11.42
C ALA A 102 7.07 5.64 -12.83
N ALA A 103 8.07 6.53 -12.98
CA ALA A 103 8.43 7.10 -14.28
C ALA A 103 8.82 6.02 -15.32
N GLU A 104 9.52 4.99 -14.88
CA GLU A 104 9.88 3.86 -15.75
C GLU A 104 8.65 2.99 -16.10
N LEU A 105 7.70 2.85 -15.16
CA LEU A 105 6.44 2.15 -15.41
C LEU A 105 5.59 2.91 -16.44
N GLU A 106 5.55 4.23 -16.35
CA GLU A 106 4.87 5.10 -17.32
C GLU A 106 5.51 5.02 -18.70
N ARG A 107 6.85 5.03 -18.78
CA ARG A 107 7.58 4.85 -20.05
C ARG A 107 7.25 3.50 -20.69
N ARG A 108 7.31 2.40 -19.92
CA ARG A 108 6.98 1.05 -20.41
C ARG A 108 5.54 0.95 -20.88
N ALA A 109 4.60 1.60 -20.20
CA ALA A 109 3.21 1.67 -20.65
C ALA A 109 3.08 2.35 -22.02
N GLY A 110 3.72 3.52 -22.17
CA GLY A 110 3.72 4.27 -23.43
C GLY A 110 4.32 3.48 -24.60
N GLU A 111 5.43 2.76 -24.37
CA GLU A 111 6.04 1.86 -25.37
C GLU A 111 5.16 0.67 -25.72
N GLY A 112 4.36 0.20 -24.75
CA GLY A 112 3.37 -0.84 -24.95
C GLY A 112 2.07 -0.36 -25.60
N GLY A 113 1.91 0.95 -25.86
CA GLY A 113 0.70 1.51 -26.45
C GLY A 113 -0.50 1.60 -25.50
N TRP A 114 -0.26 1.62 -24.19
CA TRP A 114 -1.29 1.79 -23.16
C TRP A 114 -0.85 2.84 -22.12
N ALA A 115 -1.76 3.23 -21.24
CA ALA A 115 -1.51 4.21 -20.20
C ALA A 115 -2.01 3.72 -18.84
N TRP A 116 -1.42 4.22 -17.77
CA TRP A 116 -1.90 3.98 -16.41
C TRP A 116 -3.17 4.78 -16.12
N ARG A 117 -4.13 4.14 -15.46
CA ARG A 117 -5.37 4.76 -14.98
C ARG A 117 -5.45 4.64 -13.47
N THR A 118 -4.48 5.24 -12.78
CA THR A 118 -4.32 5.10 -11.32
C THR A 118 -5.07 6.18 -10.55
N GLN A 119 -5.32 5.92 -9.26
CA GLN A 119 -5.80 6.90 -8.29
C GLN A 119 -4.83 6.87 -7.11
N PRO A 120 -3.66 7.50 -7.21
CA PRO A 120 -2.63 7.36 -6.19
C PRO A 120 -3.12 7.91 -4.84
N VAL A 121 -2.53 7.40 -3.75
CA VAL A 121 -2.55 8.11 -2.47
C VAL A 121 -1.89 9.47 -2.70
N VAL A 122 -2.51 10.55 -2.25
CA VAL A 122 -2.01 11.92 -2.45
C VAL A 122 -1.62 12.56 -1.11
N GLU A 123 -0.79 13.60 -1.18
CA GLU A 123 -0.26 14.30 0.00
C GLU A 123 -1.33 14.66 1.05
N VAL A 124 -2.51 15.11 0.64
CA VAL A 124 -3.58 15.52 1.57
C VAL A 124 -4.14 14.38 2.43
N ILE A 125 -4.05 13.12 1.95
CA ILE A 125 -4.46 11.95 2.73
C ILE A 125 -3.27 11.18 3.31
N ALA A 126 -2.04 11.45 2.87
CA ALA A 126 -0.85 10.85 3.47
C ALA A 126 -0.64 11.41 4.89
N ALA A 127 -0.53 10.54 5.89
CA ALA A 127 -0.35 10.98 7.27
C ALA A 127 0.99 11.69 7.45
N ASP A 128 0.97 12.92 7.99
CA ASP A 128 2.17 13.59 8.47
C ASP A 128 2.54 13.14 9.88
N ALA A 129 3.66 13.65 10.41
CA ALA A 129 4.14 13.31 11.73
C ALA A 129 3.14 13.68 12.85
N ALA A 130 2.35 14.75 12.66
CA ALA A 130 1.36 15.17 13.63
C ALA A 130 0.17 14.20 13.66
N VAL A 131 -0.32 13.73 12.50
CA VAL A 131 -1.34 12.69 12.38
C VAL A 131 -0.85 11.39 13.02
N VAL A 132 0.35 10.94 12.66
CA VAL A 132 0.94 9.71 13.21
C VAL A 132 1.07 9.80 14.73
N ALA A 133 1.53 10.94 15.26
CA ALA A 133 1.68 11.19 16.71
C ALA A 133 0.37 11.09 17.50
N ARG A 134 -0.79 11.24 16.85
CA ARG A 134 -2.11 11.10 17.51
C ARG A 134 -2.53 9.64 17.70
N VAL A 135 -1.86 8.68 17.05
CA VAL A 135 -2.09 7.25 17.32
C VAL A 135 -1.54 6.91 18.71
N GLY A 136 -2.45 6.68 19.66
CA GLY A 136 -2.14 6.35 21.05
C GLY A 136 -2.15 4.85 21.34
N ALA A 137 -2.05 4.50 22.63
CA ALA A 137 -2.13 3.11 23.10
C ALA A 137 -3.55 2.52 23.02
N GLU A 138 -4.58 3.38 23.03
CA GLU A 138 -5.97 2.97 22.87
C GLU A 138 -6.25 2.57 21.40
N PRO A 139 -6.92 1.43 21.15
CA PRO A 139 -7.27 0.99 19.79
C PRO A 139 -8.10 2.01 19.01
N GLY A 140 -7.68 2.30 17.78
CA GLY A 140 -8.47 3.02 16.78
C GLY A 140 -8.86 2.13 15.61
N SER A 141 -9.96 2.45 14.92
CA SER A 141 -10.34 1.77 13.68
C SER A 141 -9.30 2.07 12.60
N ALA A 142 -8.92 1.04 11.86
CA ALA A 142 -8.01 1.11 10.74
C ALA A 142 -8.52 0.27 9.58
N PHE A 143 -8.12 0.62 8.36
CA PHE A 143 -8.55 -0.04 7.14
C PHE A 143 -7.32 -0.43 6.33
N VAL A 144 -7.16 -1.71 6.03
CA VAL A 144 -6.08 -2.19 5.18
C VAL A 144 -6.65 -2.51 3.82
N LEU A 145 -6.29 -1.71 2.81
CA LEU A 145 -6.74 -1.87 1.44
C LEU A 145 -5.71 -2.71 0.67
N ALA A 146 -6.06 -3.95 0.33
CA ALA A 146 -5.10 -4.93 -0.17
C ALA A 146 -5.63 -5.79 -1.33
N LEU A 147 -4.70 -6.52 -1.93
CA LEU A 147 -5.00 -7.59 -2.88
C LEU A 147 -4.74 -8.92 -2.18
N GLY A 148 -5.79 -9.52 -1.64
CA GLY A 148 -5.71 -10.81 -0.96
C GLY A 148 -5.25 -11.94 -1.87
N VAL A 149 -5.00 -13.12 -1.31
CA VAL A 149 -4.72 -14.34 -2.06
C VAL A 149 -5.84 -15.33 -1.81
N ARG A 150 -6.56 -15.70 -2.87
CA ARG A 150 -7.63 -16.71 -2.84
C ARG A 150 -7.16 -18.00 -3.53
N GLU A 151 -8.03 -19.00 -3.52
CA GLU A 151 -7.85 -20.24 -4.29
C GLU A 151 -7.56 -19.93 -5.76
N GLU A 152 -6.82 -20.81 -6.43
CA GLU A 152 -6.43 -20.67 -7.84
C GLU A 152 -5.58 -19.43 -8.16
N GLY A 153 -5.04 -18.75 -7.13
CA GLY A 153 -4.15 -17.59 -7.29
C GLY A 153 -4.89 -16.27 -7.55
N ALA A 154 -6.22 -16.25 -7.46
CA ALA A 154 -7.00 -15.03 -7.64
C ALA A 154 -6.61 -13.96 -6.60
N ARG A 155 -6.54 -12.70 -7.06
CA ARG A 155 -6.14 -11.53 -6.25
C ARG A 155 -7.28 -10.50 -6.18
N PRO A 156 -8.33 -10.72 -5.39
CA PRO A 156 -9.44 -9.77 -5.25
C PRO A 156 -9.01 -8.49 -4.53
N LEU A 157 -9.68 -7.37 -4.86
CA LEU A 157 -9.62 -6.14 -4.08
C LEU A 157 -10.39 -6.33 -2.78
N GLU A 158 -9.73 -6.12 -1.64
CA GLU A 158 -10.29 -6.36 -0.31
C GLU A 158 -9.95 -5.20 0.63
N VAL A 159 -10.82 -4.96 1.62
CA VAL A 159 -10.54 -4.09 2.75
C VAL A 159 -10.71 -4.91 4.02
N ALA A 160 -9.66 -5.01 4.82
CA ALA A 160 -9.77 -5.50 6.19
C ALA A 160 -10.02 -4.33 7.14
N ILE A 161 -11.05 -4.46 7.97
CA ILE A 161 -11.35 -3.52 9.06
C ILE A 161 -10.63 -4.03 10.29
N GLU A 162 -9.63 -3.27 10.72
CA GLU A 162 -8.66 -3.65 11.73
C GLU A 162 -8.58 -2.63 12.86
N ARG A 163 -7.71 -2.93 13.83
CA ARG A 163 -7.39 -2.02 14.92
C ARG A 163 -5.93 -1.65 14.90
N VAL A 164 -5.68 -0.34 15.02
CA VAL A 164 -4.34 0.22 15.13
C VAL A 164 -4.10 0.75 16.54
N VAL A 165 -2.93 0.45 17.08
CA VAL A 165 -2.43 0.93 18.37
C VAL A 165 -0.99 1.37 18.26
N ARG A 166 -0.54 2.20 19.19
CA ARG A 166 0.88 2.46 19.42
C ARG A 166 1.36 1.70 20.65
N VAL A 167 2.33 0.82 20.46
CA VAL A 167 3.00 0.05 21.52
C VAL A 167 4.50 0.21 21.35
N ASP A 168 5.19 0.61 22.41
CA ASP A 168 6.65 0.85 22.41
C ASP A 168 7.12 1.80 21.29
N ASP A 169 6.36 2.88 21.07
CA ASP A 169 6.56 3.87 19.98
C ASP A 169 6.45 3.30 18.54
N VAL A 170 5.89 2.10 18.40
CA VAL A 170 5.60 1.47 17.10
C VAL A 170 4.10 1.45 16.87
N VAL A 171 3.66 1.98 15.74
CA VAL A 171 2.27 1.83 15.26
C VAL A 171 2.10 0.41 14.72
N ARG A 172 1.08 -0.31 15.19
CA ARG A 172 0.85 -1.72 14.85
C ARG A 172 -0.62 -2.00 14.59
N ILE A 173 -0.88 -2.95 13.68
CA ILE A 173 -2.13 -3.67 13.57
C ILE A 173 -2.03 -4.89 14.48
N THR A 174 -2.99 -5.08 15.39
CA THR A 174 -2.89 -6.13 16.42
C THR A 174 -3.36 -7.50 15.96
N ALA A 175 -4.14 -7.56 14.87
CA ALA A 175 -4.64 -8.82 14.33
C ALA A 175 -3.64 -9.47 13.37
N GLU A 176 -3.82 -10.76 13.12
CA GLU A 176 -3.20 -11.43 11.98
C GLU A 176 -3.79 -10.88 10.67
N ILE A 177 -2.94 -10.64 9.67
CA ILE A 177 -3.40 -10.20 8.35
C ILE A 177 -3.40 -11.37 7.35
N PRO A 178 -4.32 -11.38 6.37
CA PRO A 178 -4.33 -12.39 5.31
C PRO A 178 -3.08 -12.34 4.41
N ALA A 179 -2.82 -13.45 3.72
CA ALA A 179 -1.78 -13.49 2.68
C ALA A 179 -2.04 -12.44 1.59
N GLY A 180 -0.98 -11.78 1.12
CA GLY A 180 -1.05 -10.70 0.12
C GLY A 180 -1.17 -9.28 0.70
N TYR A 181 -1.39 -9.13 2.01
CA TYR A 181 -1.58 -7.83 2.67
C TYR A 181 -0.27 -7.11 3.02
N LEU A 182 0.88 -7.79 2.99
CA LEU A 182 2.17 -7.12 3.19
C LEU A 182 2.35 -6.01 2.14
N GLY A 183 2.83 -4.85 2.57
CA GLY A 183 2.98 -3.68 1.70
C GLY A 183 1.68 -2.91 1.41
N ALA A 184 0.52 -3.40 1.85
CA ALA A 184 -0.74 -2.70 1.66
C ALA A 184 -0.80 -1.39 2.48
N PRO A 185 -1.42 -0.32 1.94
CA PRO A 185 -1.64 0.91 2.68
C PRO A 185 -2.64 0.71 3.84
N VAL A 186 -2.34 1.36 4.97
CA VAL A 186 -3.17 1.35 6.18
C VAL A 186 -3.78 2.73 6.36
N PHE A 187 -5.11 2.81 6.47
CA PHE A 187 -5.83 4.06 6.69
C PHE A 187 -6.38 4.11 8.10
N GLY A 188 -6.02 5.15 8.85
CA GLY A 188 -6.60 5.44 10.16
C GLY A 188 -7.67 6.51 10.05
N VAL A 189 -8.57 6.53 11.04
CA VAL A 189 -9.63 7.53 11.13
C VAL A 189 -9.39 8.51 12.28
N GLU A 190 -9.69 9.77 12.01
CA GLU A 190 -9.65 10.85 12.97
C GLU A 190 -10.98 11.61 12.98
N ALA A 191 -11.36 12.13 14.14
CA ALA A 191 -12.46 13.08 14.23
C ALA A 191 -12.04 14.41 13.59
N SER A 192 -12.75 14.83 12.55
CA SER A 192 -12.57 16.13 11.94
C SER A 192 -13.16 17.24 12.82
N ALA A 193 -12.61 18.45 12.71
CA ALA A 193 -13.06 19.62 13.49
C ALA A 193 -14.53 20.02 13.20
N ASP A 194 -15.06 19.62 12.04
CA ASP A 194 -16.46 19.81 11.65
C ASP A 194 -17.41 18.71 12.15
N GLY A 195 -16.90 17.77 12.96
CA GLY A 195 -17.66 16.62 13.45
C GLY A 195 -17.75 15.46 12.46
N GLY A 196 -17.11 15.55 11.30
CA GLY A 196 -16.96 14.46 10.35
C GLY A 196 -15.82 13.49 10.70
N VAL A 197 -15.54 12.56 9.79
CA VAL A 197 -14.41 11.63 9.88
C VAL A 197 -13.40 11.98 8.79
N ALA A 198 -12.15 12.17 9.18
CA ALA A 198 -11.01 12.30 8.28
C ALA A 198 -10.27 10.96 8.18
N LEU A 199 -9.88 10.59 6.95
CA LEU A 199 -9.08 9.40 6.66
C LEU A 199 -7.65 9.80 6.33
N HIS A 200 -6.69 9.13 6.96
CA HIS A 200 -5.28 9.32 6.70
C HIS A 200 -4.59 7.99 6.45
N CYS A 201 -3.82 7.89 5.36
CA CYS A 201 -2.91 6.78 5.12
C CYS A 201 -1.76 6.86 6.14
N LEU A 202 -1.85 6.06 7.19
CA LEU A 202 -0.88 5.99 8.28
C LEU A 202 0.46 5.41 7.84
N GLY A 203 0.48 4.63 6.76
CA GLY A 203 1.66 3.89 6.36
C GLY A 203 1.34 2.65 5.55
N LEU A 204 2.25 1.68 5.59
CA LEU A 204 2.04 0.36 4.99
C LEU A 204 2.34 -0.79 5.95
N VAL A 205 1.74 -1.94 5.69
CA VAL A 205 1.85 -3.13 6.55
C VAL A 205 3.20 -3.83 6.38
N LEU A 206 3.88 -4.08 7.49
CA LEU A 206 5.14 -4.82 7.55
C LEU A 206 4.94 -6.27 8.02
N PRO A 207 5.93 -7.16 7.83
CA PRO A 207 5.90 -8.50 8.41
C PRO A 207 5.67 -8.45 9.93
N GLY A 208 4.72 -9.26 10.40
CA GLY A 208 4.30 -9.30 11.79
C GLY A 208 5.06 -10.32 12.62
N GLY A 209 4.87 -10.23 13.94
CA GLY A 209 5.34 -11.18 14.94
C GLY A 209 4.24 -11.53 15.93
N SER A 210 4.61 -11.93 17.15
CA SER A 210 3.66 -12.26 18.22
C SER A 210 2.74 -11.11 18.63
N ASP A 211 3.19 -9.87 18.40
CA ASP A 211 2.54 -8.66 18.87
C ASP A 211 1.79 -7.93 17.74
N GLY A 212 1.52 -8.63 16.64
CA GLY A 212 0.88 -8.10 15.43
C GLY A 212 1.86 -7.58 14.38
N HIS A 213 1.32 -6.79 13.46
CA HIS A 213 2.02 -6.26 12.28
C HIS A 213 2.41 -4.79 12.48
N PRO A 214 3.72 -4.44 12.44
CA PRO A 214 4.14 -3.06 12.42
C PRO A 214 3.64 -2.32 11.17
N VAL A 215 3.44 -1.02 11.32
CA VAL A 215 3.14 -0.10 10.21
C VAL A 215 4.36 0.79 10.00
N ALA A 216 4.92 0.74 8.78
CA ALA A 216 5.91 1.73 8.38
C ALA A 216 5.20 3.07 8.20
N THR A 217 5.40 4.01 9.13
CA THR A 217 4.60 5.23 9.18
C THR A 217 4.89 6.16 8.00
N PHE A 218 3.83 6.77 7.45
CA PHE A 218 3.90 7.49 6.18
C PHE A 218 4.77 8.74 6.24
N ASP A 219 4.85 9.40 7.39
CA ASP A 219 5.75 10.52 7.65
C ASP A 219 7.22 10.14 7.42
N ARG A 220 7.62 8.94 7.87
CA ARG A 220 8.96 8.38 7.67
C ARG A 220 9.18 7.93 6.23
N ILE A 221 8.16 7.34 5.59
CA ILE A 221 8.22 6.95 4.17
C ILE A 221 8.44 8.18 3.29
N ARG A 222 7.66 9.25 3.51
CA ARG A 222 7.77 10.49 2.73
C ARG A 222 9.14 11.13 2.88
N ALA A 223 9.68 11.15 4.10
CA ALA A 223 11.05 11.64 4.36
C ALA A 223 12.15 10.78 3.71
N ALA A 224 11.83 9.55 3.30
CA ALA A 224 12.74 8.59 2.69
C ALA A 224 12.66 8.55 1.15
N LEU A 225 11.75 9.32 0.53
CA LEU A 225 11.65 9.39 -0.92
C LEU A 225 12.96 9.91 -1.54
N PRO A 226 13.45 9.31 -2.64
CA PRO A 226 14.62 9.81 -3.34
C PRO A 226 14.42 11.27 -3.78
N GLY A 227 15.37 12.13 -3.43
CA GLY A 227 15.37 13.53 -3.86
C GLY A 227 15.58 13.66 -5.38
N ALA A 228 15.17 14.79 -5.95
CA ALA A 228 15.37 15.10 -7.37
C ALA A 228 16.85 15.20 -7.81
N SER A 229 17.81 14.98 -6.91
CA SER A 229 19.25 15.13 -7.15
C SER A 229 20.01 13.83 -7.37
N ASP A 230 19.35 12.67 -7.31
CA ASP A 230 19.97 11.36 -7.60
C ASP A 230 19.39 10.75 -8.89
N ALA A 231 19.43 11.50 -10.00
CA ALA A 231 19.18 11.02 -11.35
C ALA A 231 20.21 11.61 -12.33
#